data_AF-A0A6N0IMQ3-F1
#
_entry.id   AF-A0A6N0IMQ3-F1
#
_cell.length_a   1.000
_cell.length_b   1.000
_cell.length_c   1.000
_cell.angle_alpha   90.00
_cell.angle_beta   90.00
_cell.angle_gamma   90.00
#
_symmetry.space_group_name_H-M   'P 1'
#
loop_
_entity.id
_entity.type
_entity.pdbx_description
1 polymer ?
#
loop_
_entity_poly.entity_id
_entity_poly.type
_entity_poly.pdbx_seq_one_letter_code
_entity_poly.pdbx_strand_id
1 'polypeptide(L)'
;MIFWLAALHAKVLVFNALLVAITMTVILLIDDYGDLIRALLPKFFFIGECTKHRRKKRGKAILEKFKADMAKLGYLCHEQIIDAQDYGVPQRRKRYILVGEFTTNAKPSFAWPQKKFHLLK
;
A
#
# COMPACT_ATOMS: atom_id res chain seq x y z
N MET A 1 4.22 -47.45 11.25
CA MET A 1 3.39 -46.29 11.66
C MET A 1 4.20 -45.00 11.90
N ILE A 2 5.37 -45.06 12.55
CA ILE A 2 6.17 -43.86 12.91
C ILE A 2 6.69 -43.08 11.68
N PHE A 3 7.10 -43.77 10.62
CA PHE A 3 7.60 -43.14 9.38
C PHE A 3 6.54 -42.28 8.64
N TRP A 4 5.26 -42.67 8.69
CA TRP A 4 4.17 -41.90 8.07
C TRP A 4 3.85 -40.62 8.84
N LEU A 5 3.99 -40.65 10.18
CA LEU A 5 3.73 -39.50 11.05
C LEU A 5 4.79 -38.40 10.89
N ALA A 6 6.05 -38.79 10.70
CA ALA A 6 7.17 -37.88 10.44
C ALA A 6 7.06 -37.21 9.06
N ALA A 7 6.67 -37.97 8.03
CA ALA A 7 6.44 -37.43 6.69
C ALA A 7 5.27 -36.43 6.64
N LEU A 8 4.22 -36.66 7.43
CA LEU A 8 3.10 -35.73 7.56
C LEU A 8 3.53 -34.44 8.28
N HIS A 9 4.30 -34.55 9.37
CA HIS A 9 4.85 -33.39 10.08
C HIS A 9 5.77 -32.55 9.19
N ALA A 10 6.66 -33.17 8.41
CA ALA A 10 7.55 -32.47 7.49
C ALA A 10 6.76 -31.73 6.40
N LYS A 11 5.70 -32.34 5.85
CA LYS A 11 4.81 -31.68 4.86
C LYS A 11 4.07 -30.49 5.46
N VAL A 12 3.57 -30.59 6.68
CA VAL A 12 2.90 -29.48 7.38
C VAL A 12 3.88 -28.34 7.69
N LEU A 13 5.11 -28.67 8.09
CA LEU A 13 6.15 -27.68 8.37
C LEU A 13 6.56 -26.92 7.11
N VAL A 14 6.78 -27.63 6.00
CA VAL A 14 7.11 -27.02 4.70
C VAL A 14 5.94 -26.19 4.18
N PHE A 15 4.69 -26.66 4.32
CA PHE A 15 3.51 -25.90 3.91
C PHE A 15 3.34 -24.61 4.74
N ASN A 16 3.54 -24.68 6.06
CA ASN A 16 3.50 -23.51 6.93
C ASN A 16 4.63 -22.51 6.64
N ALA A 17 5.85 -22.99 6.38
CA ALA A 17 6.97 -22.14 5.99
C ALA A 17 6.69 -21.44 4.64
N LEU A 18 6.10 -22.14 3.68
CA LEU A 18 5.70 -21.58 2.40
C LEU A 18 4.58 -20.54 2.57
N LEU A 19 3.60 -20.80 3.45
CA LEU A 19 2.54 -19.84 3.77
C LEU A 19 3.10 -18.56 4.44
N VAL A 20 4.05 -18.72 5.36
CA VAL A 20 4.76 -17.60 5.99
C VAL A 20 5.53 -16.82 4.92
N ALA A 21 6.30 -17.48 4.05
CA ALA A 21 7.04 -16.82 2.97
C ALA A 21 6.12 -16.02 2.02
N ILE A 22 4.99 -16.59 1.62
CA ILE A 22 3.99 -15.94 0.75
C ILE A 22 3.35 -14.72 1.44
N THR A 23 3.19 -14.76 2.76
CA THR A 23 2.67 -13.61 3.52
C THR A 23 3.73 -12.55 3.85
N MET A 24 5.02 -12.90 3.82
CA MET A 24 6.13 -11.95 4.01
C MET A 24 6.43 -11.14 2.74
N THR A 25 6.15 -11.66 1.55
CA THR A 25 6.51 -11.00 0.28
C THR A 25 5.75 -9.68 0.04
N VAL A 26 4.52 -9.55 0.56
CA VAL A 26 3.72 -8.32 0.37
C VAL A 26 4.08 -7.22 1.38
N ILE A 27 4.59 -7.57 2.57
CA ILE A 27 5.01 -6.57 3.57
C ILE A 27 6.31 -5.88 3.14
N LEU A 28 7.24 -6.65 2.59
CA LEU A 28 8.59 -6.18 2.25
C LEU A 28 8.57 -4.97 1.32
N LEU A 29 7.70 -4.95 0.31
CA LEU A 29 7.73 -3.92 -0.72
C LEU A 29 7.44 -2.50 -0.21
N ILE A 30 6.56 -2.33 0.77
CA ILE A 30 6.22 -0.99 1.30
C ILE A 30 7.32 -0.47 2.22
N ASP A 31 7.88 -1.34 3.05
CA ASP A 31 8.99 -0.97 3.94
C ASP A 31 10.24 -0.63 3.11
N ASP A 32 10.60 -1.46 2.11
CA ASP A 32 11.71 -1.21 1.18
C ASP A 32 11.53 0.10 0.40
N TYR A 33 10.30 0.39 -0.04
CA TYR A 33 9.98 1.66 -0.69
C TYR A 33 10.10 2.86 0.26
N GLY A 34 9.74 2.68 1.54
CA GLY A 34 9.94 3.69 2.58
C GLY A 34 11.42 3.97 2.84
N ASP A 35 12.26 2.94 2.80
CA ASP A 35 13.72 3.08 2.91
C ASP A 35 14.30 3.85 1.72
N LEU A 36 13.80 3.56 0.51
CA LEU A 36 14.17 4.32 -0.69
C LEU A 36 13.78 5.80 -0.58
N ILE A 37 12.56 6.10 -0.11
CA ILE A 37 12.12 7.49 0.12
C ILE A 37 13.01 8.17 1.16
N ARG A 38 13.37 7.48 2.25
CA ARG A 38 14.25 8.02 3.29
C ARG A 38 15.64 8.33 2.76
N ALA A 39 16.17 7.49 1.87
CA ALA A 39 17.49 7.69 1.27
C ALA A 39 17.51 8.82 0.25
N LEU A 40 16.46 8.97 -0.57
CA LEU A 40 16.42 9.92 -1.68
C LEU A 40 15.78 11.26 -1.33
N LEU A 41 14.92 11.30 -0.32
CA LEU A 41 14.11 12.46 0.08
C LEU A 41 13.48 13.20 -1.13
N PRO A 42 12.69 12.52 -1.97
CA PRO A 42 12.07 13.13 -3.13
C PRO A 42 11.07 14.22 -2.71
N LYS A 43 10.83 15.22 -3.58
CA LYS A 43 9.79 16.23 -3.34
C LYS A 43 8.38 15.63 -3.26
N PHE A 44 8.14 14.61 -4.07
CA PHE A 44 6.86 13.88 -4.12
C PHE A 44 7.10 12.38 -4.21
N PHE A 45 6.23 11.60 -3.57
CA PHE A 45 6.13 10.16 -3.79
C PHE A 45 4.68 9.75 -4.03
N PHE A 46 4.48 8.58 -4.66
CA PHE A 46 3.17 8.08 -5.04
C PHE A 46 3.06 6.59 -4.75
N ILE A 47 1.97 6.19 -4.08
CA ILE A 47 1.60 4.79 -3.86
C ILE A 47 0.17 4.59 -4.36
N GLY A 48 0.01 3.64 -5.29
CA GLY A 48 -1.29 3.22 -5.81
C GLY A 48 -1.58 1.77 -5.43
N GLU A 49 -2.56 1.55 -4.55
CA GLU A 49 -2.90 0.21 -4.09
C GLU A 49 -4.37 -0.17 -4.35
N CYS A 50 -4.66 -1.47 -4.36
CA CYS A 50 -6.03 -1.95 -4.38
C CYS A 50 -6.77 -1.58 -3.09
N THR A 51 -7.99 -1.04 -3.22
CA THR A 51 -8.85 -0.70 -2.07
C THR A 51 -9.12 -1.88 -1.12
N LYS A 52 -9.05 -3.12 -1.63
CA LYS A 52 -9.23 -4.35 -0.85
C LYS A 52 -8.13 -4.55 0.20
N HIS A 53 -6.89 -4.12 -0.05
CA HIS A 53 -5.78 -4.27 0.90
C HIS A 53 -5.93 -3.34 2.10
N ARG A 54 -6.30 -2.07 1.86
CA ARG A 54 -6.61 -1.10 2.93
C ARG A 54 -7.75 -1.58 3.84
N ARG A 55 -8.77 -2.24 3.28
CA ARG A 55 -9.93 -2.72 4.07
C ARG A 55 -9.57 -3.83 5.06
N LYS A 56 -8.48 -4.57 4.83
CA LYS A 56 -8.03 -5.61 5.76
C LYS A 56 -7.26 -4.96 6.92
N LYS A 57 -7.49 -5.44 8.15
CA LYS A 57 -6.83 -4.95 9.38
C LYS A 57 -5.31 -4.85 9.24
N ARG A 58 -4.69 -5.88 8.64
CA ARG A 58 -3.23 -5.94 8.39
C ARG A 58 -2.75 -4.87 7.42
N GLY A 59 -3.41 -4.72 6.27
CA GLY A 59 -3.02 -3.72 5.26
C GLY A 59 -3.20 -2.29 5.78
N LYS A 60 -4.25 -2.03 6.56
CA LYS A 60 -4.43 -0.75 7.26
C LYS A 60 -3.27 -0.48 8.21
N ALA A 61 -2.89 -1.43 9.06
CA ALA A 61 -1.83 -1.23 10.04
C ALA A 61 -0.47 -0.90 9.38
N ILE A 62 -0.11 -1.59 8.30
CA ILE A 62 1.13 -1.34 7.55
C ILE A 62 1.13 0.08 6.97
N LEU A 63 0.02 0.48 6.35
CA LEU A 63 -0.12 1.78 5.72
C LEU A 63 -0.10 2.93 6.74
N GLU A 64 -0.75 2.75 7.89
CA GLU A 64 -0.72 3.76 8.97
C GLU A 64 0.69 3.88 9.57
N LYS A 65 1.42 2.77 9.77
CA LYS A 65 2.84 2.80 10.17
C LYS A 65 3.67 3.58 9.15
N PHE A 66 3.56 3.23 7.87
CA PHE A 66 4.27 3.91 6.79
C PHE A 66 4.00 5.42 6.77
N LYS A 67 2.72 5.83 6.85
CA LYS A 67 2.35 7.26 6.89
C LYS A 67 2.94 7.97 8.11
N ALA A 68 2.93 7.33 9.28
CA ALA A 68 3.54 7.89 10.49
C ALA A 68 5.04 8.09 10.32
N ASP A 69 5.73 7.15 9.68
CA ASP A 69 7.17 7.26 9.42
C ASP A 69 7.50 8.34 8.38
N MET A 70 6.68 8.49 7.33
CA MET A 70 6.82 9.59 6.36
C MET A 70 6.53 10.96 6.99
N ALA A 71 5.55 11.05 7.88
CA ALA A 71 5.25 12.30 8.61
C ALA A 71 6.43 12.76 9.48
N LYS A 72 7.12 11.82 10.16
CA LYS A 72 8.35 12.13 10.92
C LYS A 72 9.48 12.67 10.04
N LEU A 73 9.52 12.27 8.76
CA LEU A 73 10.49 12.76 7.79
C LEU A 73 10.13 14.14 7.21
N GLY A 74 8.94 14.69 7.51
CA GLY A 74 8.49 15.99 7.00
C GLY A 74 7.58 15.93 5.77
N TYR A 75 7.02 14.76 5.47
CA TYR A 75 6.05 14.61 4.40
C TYR A 75 4.61 14.83 4.88
N LEU A 76 3.85 15.62 4.12
CA LEU A 76 2.40 15.65 4.19
C LEU A 76 1.81 14.59 3.26
N CYS A 77 1.04 13.67 3.84
CA CYS A 77 0.41 12.58 3.12
C CYS A 77 -1.04 12.92 2.72
N HIS A 78 -1.31 12.97 1.42
CA HIS A 78 -2.63 13.13 0.82
C HIS A 78 -3.18 11.76 0.41
N GLU A 79 -4.37 11.38 0.88
CA GLU A 79 -4.98 10.10 0.52
C GLU A 79 -6.38 10.25 -0.09
N GLN A 80 -6.67 9.50 -1.16
CA GLN A 80 -8.00 9.47 -1.77
C GLN A 80 -8.26 8.13 -2.47
N ILE A 81 -9.52 7.72 -2.51
CA ILE A 81 -9.96 6.60 -3.37
C ILE A 81 -10.44 7.18 -4.69
N ILE A 82 -9.78 6.77 -5.77
CA ILE A 82 -10.09 7.16 -7.15
C ILE A 82 -10.75 5.97 -7.87
N ASP A 83 -11.86 6.22 -8.56
CA ASP A 83 -12.47 5.29 -9.50
C ASP A 83 -12.16 5.75 -10.92
N ALA A 84 -11.61 4.87 -11.76
CA ALA A 84 -11.22 5.22 -13.13
C ALA A 84 -12.41 5.74 -13.98
N GLN A 85 -13.64 5.28 -13.68
CA GLN A 85 -14.85 5.78 -14.31
C GLN A 85 -15.04 7.29 -14.16
N ASP A 86 -14.58 7.87 -13.04
CA ASP A 86 -14.82 9.27 -12.72
C ASP A 86 -13.97 10.21 -13.64
N TYR A 87 -13.06 9.62 -14.41
CA TYR A 87 -12.05 10.26 -15.24
C TYR A 87 -12.13 9.83 -16.72
N GLY A 88 -13.29 9.31 -17.16
CA GLY A 88 -13.57 9.06 -18.58
C GLY A 88 -13.16 7.68 -19.08
N VAL A 89 -12.72 6.78 -18.20
CA VAL A 89 -12.42 5.39 -18.54
C VAL A 89 -13.68 4.54 -18.34
N PRO A 90 -14.19 3.81 -19.33
CA PRO A 90 -15.38 2.96 -19.18
C PRO A 90 -15.07 1.66 -18.39
N GLN A 91 -14.47 1.79 -17.22
CA GLN A 91 -14.07 0.68 -16.35
C GLN A 91 -14.25 1.03 -14.88
N ARG A 92 -14.91 0.13 -14.14
CA ARG A 92 -15.02 0.17 -12.67
C ARG A 92 -13.73 -0.31 -12.04
N ARG A 93 -12.83 0.61 -11.71
CA ARG A 93 -11.53 0.27 -11.10
C ARG A 93 -11.19 1.28 -10.01
N LYS A 94 -11.55 0.91 -8.78
CA LYS A 94 -11.23 1.69 -7.58
C LYS A 94 -9.81 1.38 -7.10
N ARG A 95 -9.00 2.42 -6.94
CA ARG A 95 -7.66 2.39 -6.36
C ARG A 95 -7.59 3.36 -5.20
N TYR A 96 -6.93 2.92 -4.13
CA TYR A 96 -6.50 3.82 -3.08
C TYR A 96 -5.19 4.44 -3.53
N ILE A 97 -5.10 5.76 -3.45
CA ILE A 97 -3.92 6.52 -3.82
C ILE A 97 -3.46 7.29 -2.60
N LEU A 98 -2.17 7.20 -2.32
CA LEU A 98 -1.44 7.96 -1.33
C LEU A 98 -0.35 8.76 -2.05
N VAL A 99 -0.36 10.07 -1.87
CA VAL A 99 0.68 10.98 -2.39
C VAL A 99 1.34 11.64 -1.20
N GLY A 100 2.65 11.53 -1.08
CA GLY A 100 3.41 12.28 -0.10
C GLY A 100 4.06 13.49 -0.75
N GLU A 101 3.92 14.65 -0.12
CA GLU A 101 4.54 15.91 -0.51
C GLU A 101 5.50 16.34 0.60
N PHE A 102 6.75 16.66 0.25
CA PHE A 102 7.73 17.14 1.22
C PHE A 102 7.47 18.61 1.55
N THR A 103 7.01 18.91 2.77
CA THR A 103 6.46 20.25 3.12
C THR A 103 7.22 20.99 4.20
N THR A 104 8.37 20.50 4.70
CA THR A 104 9.10 21.10 5.82
C THR A 104 9.33 22.61 5.68
N ASN A 105 9.54 23.12 4.46
CA ASN A 105 9.85 24.53 4.18
C ASN A 105 8.85 25.21 3.23
N ALA A 106 7.76 24.54 2.83
CA ALA A 106 6.85 25.05 1.80
C ALA A 106 5.40 24.69 2.08
N LYS A 107 4.50 25.60 1.68
CA LYS A 107 3.06 25.34 1.70
C LYS A 107 2.74 24.17 0.76
N PRO A 108 1.84 23.25 1.15
CA PRO A 108 1.42 22.17 0.25
C PRO A 108 0.80 22.73 -1.03
N SER A 109 1.21 22.15 -2.14
CA SER A 109 0.85 22.52 -3.51
C SER A 109 0.01 21.45 -4.20
N PHE A 110 -0.02 20.23 -3.66
CA PHE A 110 -0.76 19.12 -4.26
C PHE A 110 -2.28 19.34 -4.20
N ALA A 111 -2.94 19.08 -5.32
CA ALA A 111 -4.39 19.07 -5.44
C ALA A 111 -4.87 17.87 -6.26
N TRP A 112 -5.97 17.27 -5.84
CA TRP A 112 -6.58 16.15 -6.58
C TRP A 112 -7.21 16.61 -7.90
N PRO A 113 -7.17 15.76 -8.94
CA PRO A 113 -7.83 16.07 -10.20
C PRO A 113 -9.35 16.10 -10.01
N GLN A 114 -10.00 17.01 -10.73
CA GLN A 114 -11.46 17.13 -10.70
C GLN A 114 -12.10 15.94 -11.40
N LYS A 115 -13.16 15.40 -10.79
CA LYS A 115 -13.98 14.34 -11.39
C LYS A 115 -14.80 14.96 -12.51
N LYS A 116 -14.57 14.51 -13.75
CA LYS A 116 -15.25 15.05 -14.93
C LYS A 116 -16.50 14.27 -15.29
N PHE A 117 -16.53 12.99 -14.94
CA PHE A 117 -17.59 12.09 -15.34
C PHE A 117 -18.21 11.53 -14.07
N HIS A 118 -19.45 11.92 -13.77
CA HIS A 118 -20.26 11.21 -12.79
C HIS A 118 -21.41 10.63 -13.59
N LEU A 119 -21.36 9.33 -13.88
CA LEU A 119 -22.57 8.65 -14.35
C LEU A 119 -23.59 8.83 -13.23
N LEU A 120 -24.60 9.67 -13.49
CA LEU A 120 -25.79 9.80 -12.66
C LEU A 120 -26.26 8.36 -12.38
N LYS A 121 -26.15 7.97 -11.12
CA LYS A 121 -26.66 6.69 -10.64
C LYS A 121 -28.15 6.79 -10.41
#